data_AF-A0A963XMW9-F1
#
_entry.id   AF-A0A963XMW9-F1
#
_cell.length_a   1.000
_cell.length_b   1.000
_cell.length_c   1.000
_cell.angle_alpha   90.00
_cell.angle_beta   90.00
_cell.angle_gamma   90.00
#
_symmetry.space_group_name_H-M   'P 1'
#
loop_
_entity.id
_entity.type
_entity.pdbx_description
1 polymer ?
#
loop_
_entity_poly.entity_id
_entity_poly.type
_entity_poly.pdbx_seq_one_letter_code
_entity_poly.pdbx_strand_id
1 'polypeptide(L)' 'MTTESDPPRTGAQRLPFDPRARAHPTIPLIGHLATPWRKGDCPKNLTEARARGGSFAVRLDPGYRAALA' A
#
# COMPACT_ATOMS: atom_id res chain seq x y z
N MET A 1 3.91 6.61 -3.76
CA MET A 1 3.98 6.12 -5.15
C MET A 1 5.24 6.64 -5.83
N THR A 2 6.39 6.37 -5.20
CA THR A 2 7.66 6.29 -5.91
C THR A 2 7.36 5.33 -7.04
N THR A 3 7.03 5.88 -8.21
CA THR A 3 7.13 5.14 -9.44
C THR A 3 8.56 4.63 -9.44
N GLU A 4 8.78 3.52 -10.10
CA GLU A 4 10.05 2.80 -10.23
C GLU A 4 11.27 3.68 -10.64
N SER A 5 11.06 4.99 -10.83
CA SER A 5 11.92 6.01 -11.39
C SER A 5 12.54 7.03 -10.42
N ASP A 6 12.21 7.10 -9.11
CA ASP A 6 12.98 8.01 -8.24
C ASP A 6 14.38 7.41 -7.92
N PRO A 7 15.46 8.20 -8.03
CA PRO A 7 16.80 7.74 -7.69
C PRO A 7 16.88 7.41 -6.19
N PRO A 8 17.67 6.39 -5.80
CA PRO A 8 17.89 6.09 -4.40
C PRO A 8 18.52 7.29 -3.70
N ARG A 9 18.07 7.56 -2.47
CA ARG A 9 18.65 8.60 -1.61
C ARG A 9 20.13 8.33 -1.33
N THR A 10 20.89 9.38 -1.02
CA THR A 10 22.29 9.25 -0.57
C THR A 10 22.41 8.24 0.57
N GLY A 11 23.36 7.30 0.42
CA GLY A 11 23.59 6.22 1.37
C GLY A 11 22.59 5.04 1.30
N ALA A 12 21.60 5.07 0.41
CA ALA A 12 20.79 3.89 0.12
C ALA A 12 21.41 3.07 -1.01
N GLN A 13 21.40 1.75 -0.87
CA GLN A 13 21.91 0.81 -1.85
C GLN A 13 20.74 0.02 -2.47
N ARG A 14 20.70 -0.05 -3.80
CA ARG A 14 19.79 -0.99 -4.50
C ARG A 14 20.36 -2.40 -4.36
N LEU A 15 19.47 -3.38 -4.13
CA LEU A 15 19.87 -4.78 -4.11
C LEU A 15 20.40 -5.17 -5.50
N PRO A 16 21.48 -5.98 -5.59
CA PRO A 16 22.07 -6.37 -6.87
C PRO A 16 21.28 -7.48 -7.59
N PHE A 17 20.13 -7.88 -7.05
CA PHE A 17 19.24 -8.89 -7.61
C PHE A 17 17.79 -8.47 -7.37
N ASP A 18 16.87 -8.98 -8.20
CA ASP A 18 15.42 -8.79 -7.99
C ASP A 18 14.90 -9.82 -6.98
N PRO A 19 14.39 -9.40 -5.80
CA PRO A 19 13.78 -10.32 -4.84
C PRO A 19 12.54 -11.02 -5.40
N ARG A 20 11.83 -10.42 -6.38
CA ARG A 20 10.63 -11.02 -7.00
C ARG A 20 10.94 -12.22 -7.89
N ALA A 21 12.17 -12.35 -8.36
CA ALA A 21 12.60 -13.47 -9.18
C ALA A 21 12.75 -14.79 -8.39
N ARG A 22 12.68 -14.73 -7.04
CA ARG A 22 12.70 -15.90 -6.17
C ARG A 22 11.28 -16.41 -5.94
N ALA A 23 11.11 -17.74 -5.88
CA ALA A 23 9.84 -18.34 -5.53
C ALA A 23 9.49 -18.04 -4.06
N HIS A 24 8.37 -17.36 -3.86
CA HIS A 24 7.83 -16.99 -2.56
C HIS A 24 6.33 -17.28 -2.49
N PRO A 25 5.74 -17.43 -1.30
CA PRO A 25 4.30 -17.44 -1.15
C PRO A 25 3.67 -16.17 -1.76
N THR A 26 2.61 -16.36 -2.54
CA THR A 26 1.86 -15.25 -3.12
C THR A 26 0.79 -14.77 -2.14
N ILE A 27 0.65 -13.46 -1.99
CA ILE A 27 -0.41 -12.85 -1.20
C ILE A 27 -1.51 -12.40 -2.17
N PRO A 28 -2.72 -13.00 -2.14
CA PRO A 28 -3.82 -12.54 -2.95
C PRO A 28 -4.34 -11.19 -2.45
N LEU A 29 -4.70 -10.31 -3.39
CA LEU A 29 -5.48 -9.11 -3.07
C LEU A 29 -6.94 -9.54 -2.91
N ILE A 30 -7.56 -9.16 -1.79
CA ILE A 30 -8.97 -9.51 -1.46
C ILE A 30 -9.94 -8.35 -1.70
N GLY A 31 -9.46 -7.29 -2.35
CA GLY A 31 -10.18 -6.04 -2.57
C GLY A 31 -9.27 -4.81 -2.52
N HIS A 32 -9.85 -3.64 -2.27
CA HIS A 32 -9.14 -2.35 -2.32
C HIS A 32 -9.63 -1.34 -1.28
N LEU A 33 -8.75 -0.38 -0.99
CA LEU A 33 -9.06 0.77 -0.15
C LEU A 33 -9.45 1.97 -1.02
N ALA A 34 -10.47 2.70 -0.59
CA ALA A 34 -10.79 4.03 -1.10
C ALA A 34 -10.49 5.06 -0.02
N THR A 35 -9.63 6.03 -0.33
CA THR A 35 -9.21 7.10 0.59
C THR A 35 -9.09 8.41 -0.19
N PRO A 36 -9.11 9.58 0.48
CA PRO A 36 -8.89 10.86 -0.18
C PRO A 36 -7.39 11.14 -0.41
N TRP A 37 -6.50 10.28 0.08
CA TRP A 37 -5.07 10.52 0.06
C TRP A 37 -4.40 9.99 -1.21
N ARG A 38 -3.34 10.68 -1.61
CA ARG A 38 -2.47 10.34 -2.74
C ARG A 38 -1.01 10.37 -2.32
N LYS A 39 -0.10 9.84 -3.14
CA LYS A 39 1.35 9.98 -2.90
C LYS A 39 1.68 11.45 -2.62
N GLY A 40 2.51 11.68 -1.61
CA GLY A 40 3.00 13.02 -1.25
C GLY A 40 2.12 13.73 -0.24
N ASP A 41 0.84 13.34 -0.13
CA ASP A 41 -0.12 13.92 0.83
C ASP A 41 -0.73 12.85 1.78
N CYS A 42 -0.25 11.62 1.71
CA CYS A 42 -0.65 10.58 2.65
C CYS A 42 -0.05 10.88 4.04
N PRO A 43 -0.84 10.84 5.13
CA PRO A 43 -0.32 11.02 6.48
C PRO A 43 0.69 9.93 6.81
N LYS A 44 1.71 10.28 7.61
CA LYS A 44 2.79 9.38 8.03
C LYS A 44 2.33 8.30 9.00
N ASN A 45 1.25 8.52 9.74
CA ASN A 45 0.76 7.61 10.76
C ASN A 45 -0.76 7.77 10.99
N LEU A 46 -1.32 6.84 11.77
CA LEU A 46 -2.76 6.77 12.04
C LEU A 46 -3.25 7.93 12.93
N THR A 47 -2.42 8.46 13.81
CA THR A 47 -2.76 9.62 14.65
C THR A 47 -3.03 10.85 13.78
N GLU A 48 -2.12 11.14 12.86
CA GLU A 48 -2.27 12.26 11.92
C GLU A 48 -3.44 12.03 10.95
N ALA A 49 -3.61 10.81 10.46
CA ALA A 49 -4.77 10.42 9.65
C ALA A 49 -6.10 10.75 10.35
N ARG A 50 -6.24 10.38 11.63
CA ARG A 50 -7.44 10.64 12.42
C ARG A 50 -7.67 12.14 12.64
N ALA A 51 -6.60 12.89 12.92
CA ALA A 51 -6.69 14.33 13.09
C ALA A 51 -7.13 15.05 11.81
N ARG A 52 -6.67 14.58 10.64
CA ARG A 52 -7.06 15.12 9.33
C ARG A 52 -8.48 14.73 8.92
N GLY A 53 -8.96 13.56 9.34
CA GLY A 53 -10.29 13.04 8.97
C GLY A 53 -10.43 12.70 7.48
N GLY A 54 -11.67 12.42 7.05
CA GLY A 54 -12.00 12.08 5.67
C GLY A 54 -12.96 10.89 5.53
N SER A 55 -13.33 10.55 4.30
CA SER A 55 -14.13 9.37 3.99
C SER A 55 -13.24 8.22 3.54
N PHE A 56 -13.39 7.07 4.19
CA PHE A 56 -12.58 5.88 3.94
C PHE A 56 -13.47 4.67 3.80
N ALA A 57 -13.17 3.81 2.84
CA ALA A 57 -13.87 2.56 2.66
C ALA A 57 -12.91 1.43 2.32
N VAL A 58 -13.14 0.27 2.95
CA VAL A 58 -12.57 -1.01 2.50
C VAL A 58 -13.62 -1.67 1.63
N ARG A 59 -13.26 -2.00 0.40
CA ARG A 59 -14.12 -2.76 -0.52
C ARG A 59 -13.54 -4.14 -0.68
N LEU A 60 -14.25 -5.15 -0.18
CA LEU A 60 -13.89 -6.55 -0.40
C LEU A 60 -14.46 -7.06 -1.72
N ASP A 61 -13.68 -7.88 -2.40
CA ASP A 61 -14.11 -8.62 -3.57
C ASP A 61 -15.21 -9.63 -3.19
N PRO A 62 -16.15 -9.93 -4.10
CA PRO A 62 -17.34 -10.71 -3.78
C PRO A 62 -17.05 -12.02 -3.05
N GLY A 63 -16.00 -12.76 -3.44
CA GLY A 63 -15.65 -14.05 -2.85
C GLY A 63 -15.18 -13.99 -1.38
N TYR A 64 -14.79 -12.82 -0.89
CA TYR A 64 -14.27 -12.65 0.48
C TYR A 64 -15.28 -12.02 1.45
N ARG A 65 -16.43 -11.54 0.97
CA ARG A 65 -17.41 -10.80 1.79
C ARG A 65 -18.04 -11.65 2.89
N ALA A 66 -18.23 -12.94 2.65
CA ALA A 66 -18.83 -13.86 3.62
C ALA A 66 -18.04 -13.96 4.94
N ALA A 67 -16.75 -13.63 4.92
CA ALA A 67 -15.90 -13.66 6.10
C ALA A 67 -16.15 -12.49 7.09
N LEU A 68 -17.05 -11.56 6.77
CA LEU A 68 -17.45 -10.45 7.65
C LEU A 68 -18.76 -10.69 8.41
N ALA A 69 -19.41 -11.84 8.20
CA ALA A 69 -20.73 -12.17 8.77
C ALA A 69 -20.71 -12.28 10.30
#